data_AF-A0A8H6X841-F1
#
_entry.id   AF-A0A8H6X841-F1
#
_cell.length_a   1.000
_cell.length_b   1.000
_cell.length_c   1.000
_cell.angle_alpha   90.00
_cell.angle_beta   90.00
_cell.angle_gamma   90.00
#
_symmetry.space_group_name_H-M   'P 1'
#
loop_
_entity.id
_entity.type
_entity.pdbx_description
1 polymer ?
#
loop_
_entity_poly.entity_id
_entity_poly.type
_entity_poly.pdbx_seq_one_letter_code
_entity_poly.pdbx_strand_id
1 'polypeptide(L)'
;MRELSDVVIIMALYGGETASNYKAMSIRDRNNYVTEMVRDSCTKEGYFAGWKLLTNVTVASACSLPSPLVSDVLKCVSTYDSIRAGPERCVSAGLRVTITLSPTRNSVHHIGPKSLGGKAWIDSNEYAVAAQRGWSVAGFASMSPCIVFIWLGVQRKTIPRKDLEVLDAFSLRGTVDYDCDRVEANRPGFVRAMELESTYVADVSTPLQAAALASKLNYDLQLYVRRVQERWVRDRKGATSLGPSDIPPADWIAANLADCASLGAFGYESSSSDYSESRAAMFGAMVVANCYDLLFDRLTSNRMSSVTYLAAARVTQYDAHTAFLITVTDRTASRASRLSGLALLGENALLVTAAWVPFNDRYRTWERFVKYTRQLRGSTDSSAQAVLKMSTRPQVLVLPDDTKIEDAWVKATTPGVQQSLIPRDTPVYKPSSAPEMSDLPQPDLCSACVHGFQHALHDWAADEIHGISGLPHIAFAGSAVARAAAIRRVAIFATDTSCCEGCASRIGCWADLVGYTVLTASMLGEEGLSASEWLLECYAVWTVTIWPVSVPTVLSGFDLLCDVSQEEGAMGGRDVLDC
;
A
#
# COMPACT_ATOMS: atom_id res chain seq x y z
N MET A 1 -30.78 -29.50 6.33
CA MET A 1 -30.56 -30.06 4.98
C MET A 1 -29.41 -29.34 4.27
N ARG A 2 -28.15 -29.67 4.61
CA ARG A 2 -26.91 -29.15 3.96
C ARG A 2 -25.86 -30.26 3.72
N GLU A 3 -26.26 -31.53 3.64
CA GLU A 3 -25.32 -32.68 3.50
C GLU A 3 -25.04 -33.10 2.04
N LEU A 4 -25.55 -32.36 1.05
CA LEU A 4 -25.39 -32.70 -0.37
C LEU A 4 -24.15 -32.06 -1.02
N SER A 5 -23.59 -30.98 -0.48
CA SER A 5 -22.42 -30.31 -1.10
C SER A 5 -21.11 -31.08 -0.92
N ASP A 6 -20.84 -31.58 0.29
CA ASP A 6 -19.56 -32.21 0.64
C ASP A 6 -19.25 -33.46 -0.17
N VAL A 7 -20.31 -34.17 -0.53
CA VAL A 7 -20.22 -35.43 -1.27
C VAL A 7 -20.07 -35.22 -2.75
N VAL A 8 -20.70 -34.21 -3.33
CA VAL A 8 -20.47 -33.86 -4.73
C VAL A 8 -19.02 -33.46 -4.97
N ILE A 9 -18.38 -32.80 -3.99
CA ILE A 9 -16.99 -32.36 -4.04
C ILE A 9 -16.00 -33.53 -3.94
N ILE A 10 -16.18 -34.42 -2.97
CA ILE A 10 -15.30 -35.60 -2.82
C ILE A 10 -15.51 -36.57 -3.99
N MET A 11 -16.73 -36.69 -4.51
CA MET A 11 -17.03 -37.43 -5.74
C MET A 11 -16.34 -36.83 -6.96
N ALA A 12 -16.28 -35.49 -7.07
CA ALA A 12 -15.63 -34.80 -8.18
C ALA A 12 -14.09 -34.92 -8.15
N LEU A 13 -13.49 -35.03 -6.96
CA LEU A 13 -12.04 -35.14 -6.81
C LEU A 13 -11.52 -36.60 -6.84
N TYR A 14 -12.29 -37.58 -6.35
CA TYR A 14 -11.76 -38.94 -6.12
C TYR A 14 -12.74 -40.10 -6.39
N GLY A 15 -13.88 -39.86 -7.05
CA GLY A 15 -14.81 -40.91 -7.47
C GLY A 15 -15.87 -41.33 -6.42
N GLY A 16 -16.89 -42.07 -6.89
CA GLY A 16 -18.16 -42.30 -6.16
C GLY A 16 -18.11 -43.18 -4.91
N GLU A 17 -17.16 -44.11 -4.80
CA GLU A 17 -17.04 -45.03 -3.65
C GLU A 17 -16.51 -44.32 -2.40
N THR A 18 -15.55 -43.41 -2.58
CA THR A 18 -14.84 -42.66 -1.55
C THR A 18 -15.77 -41.72 -0.78
N ALA A 19 -16.76 -41.14 -1.46
CA ALA A 19 -17.72 -40.22 -0.85
C ALA A 19 -18.79 -40.92 0.01
N SER A 20 -19.09 -42.17 -0.31
CA SER A 20 -20.04 -43.00 0.46
C SER A 20 -19.45 -43.40 1.82
N ASN A 21 -18.17 -43.76 1.83
CA ASN A 21 -17.42 -44.04 3.07
C ASN A 21 -17.20 -42.77 3.90
N TYR A 22 -16.94 -41.63 3.27
CA TYR A 22 -16.81 -40.35 3.97
C TYR A 22 -18.07 -39.97 4.76
N LYS A 23 -19.28 -40.18 4.20
CA LYS A 23 -20.55 -39.97 4.93
C LYS A 23 -20.74 -40.90 6.12
N ALA A 24 -20.15 -42.10 6.10
CA ALA A 24 -20.25 -43.04 7.22
C ALA A 24 -19.27 -42.73 8.38
N MET A 25 -18.23 -41.93 8.11
CA MET A 25 -17.22 -41.55 9.11
C MET A 25 -17.76 -40.61 10.19
N SER A 26 -17.19 -40.70 11.39
CA SER A 26 -17.39 -39.70 12.45
C SER A 26 -16.82 -38.34 12.03
N ILE A 27 -17.27 -37.24 12.64
CA ILE A 27 -16.73 -35.89 12.38
C ILE A 27 -15.20 -35.86 12.55
N ARG A 28 -14.69 -36.56 13.58
CA ARG A 28 -13.25 -36.64 13.87
C ARG A 28 -12.50 -37.35 12.73
N ASP A 29 -13.02 -38.47 12.24
CA ASP A 29 -12.36 -39.25 11.18
C ASP A 29 -12.44 -38.53 9.83
N ARG A 30 -13.54 -37.82 9.56
CA ARG A 30 -13.65 -36.93 8.39
C ARG A 30 -12.61 -35.82 8.44
N ASN A 31 -12.43 -35.17 9.59
CA ASN A 31 -11.44 -34.11 9.77
C ASN A 31 -10.01 -34.66 9.61
N ASN A 32 -9.72 -35.86 10.14
CA ASN A 32 -8.43 -36.53 9.94
C ASN A 32 -8.18 -36.84 8.46
N TYR A 33 -9.18 -37.40 7.76
CA TYR A 33 -9.10 -37.73 6.35
C TYR A 33 -8.87 -36.49 5.48
N VAL A 34 -9.59 -35.39 5.73
CA VAL A 34 -9.36 -34.10 5.05
C VAL A 34 -7.97 -33.55 5.35
N THR A 35 -7.51 -33.66 6.60
CA THR A 35 -6.16 -33.21 7.00
C THR A 35 -5.06 -34.00 6.29
N GLU A 36 -5.20 -35.32 6.20
CA GLU A 36 -4.29 -36.19 5.45
C GLU A 36 -4.31 -35.85 3.96
N MET A 37 -5.49 -35.69 3.35
CA MET A 37 -5.61 -35.26 1.96
C MET A 37 -4.92 -33.93 1.68
N VAL A 38 -5.11 -32.93 2.56
CA VAL A 38 -4.47 -31.62 2.43
C VAL A 38 -2.95 -31.76 2.56
N ARG A 39 -2.44 -32.52 3.54
CA ARG A 39 -0.99 -32.79 3.67
C ARG A 39 -0.42 -33.51 2.46
N ASP A 40 -1.13 -34.50 1.94
CA ASP A 40 -0.72 -35.27 0.78
C ASP A 40 -0.62 -34.37 -0.46
N SER A 41 -1.62 -33.51 -0.67
CA SER A 41 -1.60 -32.52 -1.75
C SER A 41 -0.49 -31.48 -1.57
N CYS A 42 -0.30 -30.96 -0.34
CA CYS A 42 0.82 -30.08 -0.02
C CYS A 42 2.17 -30.73 -0.37
N THR A 43 2.32 -32.01 -0.07
CA THR A 43 3.57 -32.76 -0.27
C THR A 43 3.83 -33.06 -1.75
N LYS A 44 2.78 -33.42 -2.51
CA LYS A 44 2.89 -33.83 -3.92
C LYS A 44 2.90 -32.66 -4.89
N GLU A 45 2.09 -31.64 -4.62
CA GLU A 45 1.75 -30.57 -5.56
C GLU A 45 2.10 -29.17 -5.02
N GLY A 46 2.56 -29.08 -3.77
CA GLY A 46 2.92 -27.85 -3.09
C GLY A 46 1.79 -27.29 -2.22
N TYR A 47 2.15 -26.41 -1.28
CA TYR A 47 1.24 -25.90 -0.24
C TYR A 47 -0.04 -25.23 -0.79
N PHE A 48 0.02 -24.55 -1.93
CA PHE A 48 -1.15 -23.94 -2.56
C PHE A 48 -2.20 -24.95 -3.05
N ALA A 49 -1.77 -26.14 -3.48
CA ALA A 49 -2.70 -27.20 -3.86
C ALA A 49 -3.48 -27.71 -2.62
N GLY A 50 -2.81 -27.80 -1.47
CA GLY A 50 -3.48 -28.09 -0.19
C GLY A 50 -4.46 -27.01 0.23
N TRP A 51 -4.10 -25.72 0.09
CA TRP A 51 -5.02 -24.61 0.32
C TRP A 51 -6.25 -24.67 -0.60
N LYS A 52 -6.07 -25.03 -1.87
CA LYS A 52 -7.16 -25.25 -2.84
C LYS A 52 -8.12 -26.38 -2.45
N LEU A 53 -7.65 -27.38 -1.69
CA LEU A 53 -8.54 -28.40 -1.13
C LEU A 53 -9.37 -27.86 0.04
N LEU A 54 -8.79 -26.95 0.84
CA LEU A 54 -9.49 -26.23 1.91
C LEU A 54 -10.48 -25.17 1.38
N THR A 55 -10.34 -24.73 0.12
CA THR A 55 -11.25 -23.72 -0.49
C THR A 55 -12.61 -24.23 -0.89
N ASN A 56 -12.89 -25.52 -0.77
CA ASN A 56 -14.26 -25.96 -0.96
C ASN A 56 -15.16 -25.29 0.08
N VAL A 57 -16.24 -24.67 -0.40
CA VAL A 57 -17.08 -23.71 0.34
C VAL A 57 -17.50 -24.23 1.72
N THR A 58 -17.64 -25.55 1.89
CA THR A 58 -17.99 -26.15 3.17
C THR A 58 -16.86 -26.16 4.21
N VAL A 59 -15.59 -26.27 3.79
CA VAL A 59 -14.43 -26.27 4.71
C VAL A 59 -14.06 -24.85 5.10
N ALA A 60 -14.11 -23.89 4.16
CA ALA A 60 -13.91 -22.48 4.46
C ALA A 60 -14.96 -21.94 5.46
N SER A 61 -16.23 -22.35 5.31
CA SER A 61 -17.29 -21.99 6.26
C SER A 61 -17.15 -22.66 7.63
N ALA A 62 -16.57 -23.86 7.69
CA ALA A 62 -16.22 -24.53 8.96
C ALA A 62 -15.01 -23.88 9.68
N CYS A 63 -14.20 -23.12 8.96
CA CYS A 63 -13.02 -22.41 9.47
C CYS A 63 -13.27 -20.91 9.69
N SER A 64 -14.52 -20.46 9.58
CA SER A 64 -14.95 -19.06 9.72
C SER A 64 -14.24 -18.07 8.78
N LEU A 65 -13.60 -18.54 7.70
CA LEU A 65 -13.00 -17.68 6.69
C LEU A 65 -14.07 -17.11 5.75
N PRO A 66 -13.96 -15.85 5.32
CA PRO A 66 -14.81 -15.32 4.27
C PRO A 66 -14.68 -16.17 3.00
N SER A 67 -15.81 -16.67 2.49
CA SER A 67 -15.81 -17.55 1.31
C SER A 67 -15.05 -16.98 0.10
N PRO A 68 -15.07 -15.66 -0.18
CA PRO A 68 -14.31 -15.10 -1.30
C PRO A 68 -12.80 -15.00 -1.07
N LEU A 69 -12.32 -14.97 0.18
CA LEU A 69 -10.91 -14.68 0.51
C LEU A 69 -9.95 -15.64 -0.16
N VAL A 70 -10.22 -16.94 -0.04
CA VAL A 70 -9.29 -17.91 -0.62
C VAL A 70 -9.41 -17.97 -2.15
N SER A 71 -10.58 -17.61 -2.71
CA SER A 71 -10.74 -17.42 -4.16
C SER A 71 -9.88 -16.27 -4.67
N ASP A 72 -9.82 -15.15 -3.93
CA ASP A 72 -8.97 -14.01 -4.27
C ASP A 72 -7.48 -14.40 -4.24
N VAL A 73 -7.03 -15.20 -3.26
CA VAL A 73 -5.65 -15.71 -3.21
C VAL A 73 -5.32 -16.63 -4.38
N LEU A 74 -6.23 -17.52 -4.76
CA LEU A 74 -6.04 -18.37 -5.93
C LEU A 74 -5.96 -17.56 -7.23
N LYS A 75 -6.75 -16.48 -7.34
CA LYS A 75 -6.66 -15.54 -8.45
C LYS A 75 -5.32 -14.81 -8.47
N CYS A 76 -4.81 -14.39 -7.32
CA CYS A 76 -3.48 -13.78 -7.22
C CYS A 76 -2.39 -14.70 -7.76
N VAL A 77 -2.35 -15.96 -7.32
CA VAL A 77 -1.40 -16.97 -7.83
C VAL A 77 -1.56 -17.13 -9.35
N SER A 78 -2.79 -17.33 -9.83
CA SER A 78 -3.07 -17.47 -11.26
C SER A 78 -2.64 -16.25 -12.06
N THR A 79 -2.82 -15.05 -11.50
CA THR A 79 -2.37 -13.80 -12.11
C THR A 79 -0.86 -13.80 -12.21
N TYR A 80 -0.12 -14.03 -11.11
CA TYR A 80 1.34 -14.10 -11.09
C TYR A 80 1.90 -15.13 -12.09
N ASP A 81 1.28 -16.31 -12.20
CA ASP A 81 1.64 -17.33 -13.20
C ASP A 81 1.36 -16.89 -14.64
N SER A 82 0.32 -16.06 -14.85
CA SER A 82 -0.10 -15.57 -16.16
C SER A 82 0.68 -14.35 -16.64
N ILE A 83 1.37 -13.64 -15.74
CA ILE A 83 2.22 -12.49 -16.07
C ILE A 83 3.41 -12.99 -16.89
N ARG A 84 3.23 -13.02 -18.21
CA ARG A 84 4.32 -13.22 -19.18
C ARG A 84 4.96 -11.87 -19.41
N ALA A 85 6.26 -11.77 -19.19
CA ALA A 85 7.03 -10.57 -19.46
C ALA A 85 6.76 -10.09 -20.90
N GLY A 86 6.18 -8.89 -21.04
CA GLY A 86 5.99 -8.25 -22.33
C GLY A 86 7.09 -7.22 -22.60
N PRO A 87 7.31 -6.85 -23.87
CA PRO A 87 8.27 -5.81 -24.20
C PRO A 87 7.79 -4.49 -23.59
N GLU A 88 8.62 -3.93 -22.70
CA GLU A 88 8.45 -2.59 -22.17
C GLU A 88 8.51 -1.59 -23.33
N ARG A 89 7.37 -1.06 -23.76
CA ARG A 89 7.33 0.09 -24.66
C ARG A 89 7.16 1.33 -23.81
N CYS A 90 8.25 1.78 -23.19
CA CYS A 90 8.26 3.13 -22.62
C CYS A 90 8.34 4.12 -23.78
N VAL A 91 7.36 5.03 -23.88
CA VAL A 91 7.49 6.19 -24.78
C VAL A 91 8.37 7.18 -24.05
N SER A 92 9.65 7.19 -24.36
CA SER A 92 10.58 8.16 -23.76
C SER A 92 10.23 9.56 -24.22
N ALA A 93 9.79 10.40 -23.28
CA ALA A 93 9.57 11.84 -23.48
C ALA A 93 10.87 12.65 -23.30
N GLY A 94 12.04 12.01 -23.46
CA GLY A 94 13.35 12.60 -23.18
C GLY A 94 13.65 12.82 -21.69
N LEU A 95 12.77 12.35 -20.80
CA LEU A 95 12.95 12.37 -19.35
C LEU A 95 13.86 11.23 -18.92
N ARG A 96 14.76 11.45 -17.96
CA ARG A 96 15.73 10.44 -17.53
C ARG A 96 15.93 10.42 -16.03
N VAL A 97 16.02 9.21 -15.50
CA VAL A 97 16.45 8.99 -14.13
C VAL A 97 17.43 7.82 -14.06
N THR A 98 18.42 7.97 -13.19
CA THR A 98 19.39 6.93 -12.86
C THR A 98 19.30 6.67 -11.37
N ILE A 99 19.07 5.42 -11.01
CA ILE A 99 19.13 4.98 -9.61
C ILE A 99 20.58 4.61 -9.31
N THR A 100 21.16 5.25 -8.30
CA THR A 100 22.59 5.16 -7.96
C THR A 100 22.78 4.84 -6.48
N LEU A 101 23.83 4.10 -6.13
CA LEU A 101 24.16 3.80 -4.72
C LEU A 101 24.50 5.06 -3.92
N SER A 102 25.08 6.06 -4.57
CA SER A 102 25.52 7.30 -3.96
C SER A 102 25.06 8.48 -4.80
N PRO A 103 23.76 8.84 -4.72
CA PRO A 103 23.21 9.90 -5.55
C PRO A 103 23.96 11.20 -5.29
N THR A 104 24.46 11.80 -6.37
CA THR A 104 25.05 13.12 -6.30
C THR A 104 23.97 14.09 -5.82
N ARG A 105 24.18 14.69 -4.64
CA ARG A 105 23.24 15.65 -4.03
C ARG A 105 23.00 16.92 -4.87
N ASN A 106 23.66 17.04 -6.02
CA ASN A 106 23.53 18.14 -6.96
C ASN A 106 22.96 17.74 -8.34
N SER A 107 22.47 16.50 -8.50
CA SER A 107 21.90 16.02 -9.76
C SER A 107 20.40 15.78 -9.63
N VAL A 108 19.62 16.40 -10.52
CA VAL A 108 18.18 16.14 -10.66
C VAL A 108 17.88 14.83 -11.39
N HIS A 109 18.90 14.18 -11.97
CA HIS A 109 18.76 12.91 -12.70
C HIS A 109 19.13 11.69 -11.86
N HIS A 110 19.85 11.86 -10.76
CA HIS A 110 20.24 10.75 -9.89
C HIS A 110 19.27 10.64 -8.71
N ILE A 111 18.77 9.46 -8.40
CA ILE A 111 18.06 9.19 -7.14
C ILE A 111 18.75 8.07 -6.39
N GLY A 112 18.58 8.05 -5.07
CA GLY A 112 19.07 6.94 -4.26
C GLY A 112 18.18 5.70 -4.36
N PRO A 113 18.64 4.57 -3.82
CA PRO A 113 17.82 3.36 -3.72
C PRO A 113 16.84 3.42 -2.55
N LYS A 114 15.90 2.46 -2.53
CA LYS A 114 14.89 2.29 -1.47
C LYS A 114 15.50 2.21 -0.06
N SER A 115 16.71 1.67 0.06
CA SER A 115 17.42 1.47 1.33
C SER A 115 17.94 2.75 1.98
N LEU A 116 18.20 3.80 1.20
CA LEU A 116 18.76 5.07 1.72
C LEU A 116 17.69 6.05 2.21
N GLY A 117 16.44 5.63 2.39
CA GLY A 117 15.31 6.50 2.79
C GLY A 117 15.56 7.28 4.09
N GLY A 118 16.36 6.72 4.99
CA GLY A 118 16.83 7.41 6.19
C GLY A 118 16.65 6.56 7.44
N LYS A 119 17.66 6.59 8.32
CA LYS A 119 17.61 5.95 9.64
C LYS A 119 17.50 6.96 10.78
N ALA A 120 17.12 8.21 10.47
CA ALA A 120 17.01 9.29 11.46
C ALA A 120 15.99 8.98 12.57
N TRP A 121 15.01 8.12 12.28
CA TRP A 121 14.05 7.65 13.27
C TRP A 121 14.65 6.82 14.40
N ILE A 122 15.84 6.21 14.21
CA ILE A 122 16.49 5.37 15.23
C ILE A 122 16.81 6.19 16.48
N ASP A 123 17.23 7.44 16.29
CA ASP A 123 17.60 8.36 17.37
C ASP A 123 16.41 9.24 17.84
N SER A 124 15.19 8.96 17.34
CA SER A 124 14.01 9.76 17.66
C SER A 124 13.39 9.35 18.99
N ASN A 125 13.43 10.26 19.96
CA ASN A 125 12.72 10.09 21.24
C ASN A 125 11.21 9.93 21.05
N GLU A 126 10.60 10.68 20.12
CA GLU A 126 9.17 10.55 19.83
C GLU A 126 8.81 9.16 19.33
N TYR A 127 9.65 8.58 18.47
CA TYR A 127 9.41 7.24 17.97
C TYR A 127 9.62 6.17 19.05
N ALA A 128 10.64 6.34 19.89
CA ALA A 128 10.82 5.49 21.07
C ALA A 128 9.59 5.50 21.99
N VAL A 129 8.95 6.68 22.18
CA VAL A 129 7.69 6.79 22.94
C VAL A 129 6.54 6.10 22.21
N ALA A 130 6.40 6.28 20.89
CA ALA A 130 5.37 5.59 20.11
C ALA A 130 5.50 4.06 20.22
N ALA A 131 6.72 3.53 20.11
CA ALA A 131 7.01 2.11 20.24
C ALA A 131 6.58 1.56 21.62
N GLN A 132 6.82 2.31 22.70
CA GLN A 132 6.37 1.97 24.05
C GLN A 132 4.85 2.00 24.21
N ARG A 133 4.13 2.75 23.38
CA ARG A 133 2.66 2.85 23.35
C ARG A 133 1.99 1.78 22.47
N GLY A 134 2.69 0.69 22.18
CA GLY A 134 2.12 -0.44 21.43
C GLY A 134 2.35 -0.39 19.92
N TRP A 135 3.15 0.56 19.41
CA TRP A 135 3.67 0.53 18.04
C TRP A 135 4.95 -0.31 17.94
N SER A 136 4.95 -1.46 18.61
CA SER A 136 6.01 -2.46 18.57
C SER A 136 5.42 -3.82 18.92
N VAL A 137 6.08 -4.90 18.49
CA VAL A 137 5.59 -6.27 18.71
C VAL A 137 6.71 -7.12 19.29
N ALA A 138 6.41 -7.85 20.36
CA ALA A 138 7.38 -8.68 21.04
C ALA A 138 8.04 -9.70 20.10
N GLY A 139 9.37 -9.78 20.16
CA GLY A 139 10.20 -10.67 19.35
C GLY A 139 10.66 -10.09 18.02
N PHE A 140 10.05 -9.00 17.53
CA PHE A 140 10.55 -8.26 16.38
C PHE A 140 11.55 -7.19 16.85
N ALA A 141 12.59 -6.94 16.05
CA ALA A 141 13.52 -5.85 16.30
C ALA A 141 12.83 -4.49 16.10
N SER A 142 13.52 -3.41 16.48
CA SER A 142 13.05 -2.07 16.12
C SER A 142 12.98 -1.94 14.60
N MET A 143 11.83 -1.53 14.08
CA MET A 143 11.56 -1.37 12.66
C MET A 143 11.31 0.10 12.35
N SER A 144 11.47 0.51 11.10
CA SER A 144 11.15 1.89 10.72
C SER A 144 9.68 2.22 11.02
N PRO A 145 9.36 3.46 11.44
CA PRO A 145 7.99 3.94 11.58
C PRO A 145 7.16 3.67 10.31
N CYS A 146 7.77 3.70 9.12
CA CYS A 146 7.05 3.40 7.88
C CYS A 146 6.50 1.96 7.88
N ILE A 147 7.26 0.97 8.35
CA ILE A 147 6.81 -0.43 8.41
C ILE A 147 5.73 -0.54 9.50
N VAL A 148 6.02 -0.08 10.71
CA VAL A 148 5.10 -0.27 11.81
C VAL A 148 3.76 0.45 11.57
N PHE A 149 3.78 1.64 10.96
CA PHE A 149 2.58 2.40 10.66
C PHE A 149 1.62 1.62 9.76
N ILE A 150 2.10 1.09 8.64
CA ILE A 150 1.22 0.43 7.67
C ILE A 150 0.80 -0.98 8.11
N TRP A 151 1.71 -1.77 8.70
CA TRP A 151 1.37 -3.15 9.11
C TRP A 151 0.56 -3.23 10.39
N LEU A 152 0.79 -2.33 11.35
CA LEU A 152 0.02 -2.30 12.60
C LEU A 152 -1.18 -1.34 12.51
N GLY A 153 -1.03 -0.22 11.80
CA GLY A 153 -2.08 0.80 11.65
C GLY A 153 -3.36 0.27 11.00
N VAL A 154 -3.24 -0.68 10.07
CA VAL A 154 -4.39 -1.34 9.42
C VAL A 154 -5.33 -2.02 10.42
N GLN A 155 -4.83 -2.39 11.59
CA GLN A 155 -5.59 -3.07 12.64
C GLN A 155 -6.06 -2.12 13.75
N ARG A 156 -5.42 -0.94 13.86
CA ARG A 156 -5.87 0.11 14.76
C ARG A 156 -7.27 0.53 14.31
N LYS A 157 -8.14 0.80 15.28
CA LYS A 157 -9.54 1.22 15.06
C LYS A 157 -10.44 0.22 14.31
N THR A 158 -9.95 -0.99 14.01
CA THR A 158 -10.72 -2.06 13.35
C THR A 158 -10.78 -3.32 14.22
N ILE A 159 -9.73 -3.61 14.99
CA ILE A 159 -9.65 -4.78 15.88
C ILE A 159 -9.85 -4.37 17.36
N PRO A 160 -10.63 -5.14 18.16
CA PRO A 160 -10.74 -4.91 19.59
C PRO A 160 -9.38 -4.99 20.31
N ARG A 161 -9.15 -4.10 21.29
CA ARG A 161 -7.86 -4.00 22.02
C ARG A 161 -7.36 -5.32 22.63
N LYS A 162 -8.27 -6.23 23.01
CA LYS A 162 -7.93 -7.54 23.59
C LYS A 162 -7.24 -8.50 22.61
N ASP A 163 -7.47 -8.34 21.31
CA ASP A 163 -6.98 -9.25 20.27
C ASP A 163 -5.84 -8.61 19.46
N LEU A 164 -5.63 -7.31 19.62
CA LEU A 164 -4.73 -6.49 18.80
C LEU A 164 -3.27 -6.95 18.84
N GLU A 165 -2.75 -7.36 20.00
CA GLU A 165 -1.36 -7.84 20.10
C GLU A 165 -1.12 -9.13 19.29
N VAL A 166 -2.13 -10.01 19.22
CA VAL A 166 -2.07 -11.26 18.46
C VAL A 166 -2.12 -10.96 16.97
N LEU A 167 -3.06 -10.11 16.55
CA LEU A 167 -3.19 -9.70 15.15
C LEU A 167 -1.96 -8.90 14.68
N ASP A 168 -1.34 -8.11 15.55
CA ASP A 168 -0.11 -7.38 15.24
C ASP A 168 1.04 -8.35 14.90
N ALA A 169 1.18 -9.43 15.67
CA ALA A 169 2.13 -10.50 15.34
C ALA A 169 1.79 -11.21 14.03
N PHE A 170 0.51 -11.47 13.75
CA PHE A 170 0.06 -12.10 12.50
C PHE A 170 0.34 -11.23 11.26
N SER A 171 0.15 -9.91 11.37
CA SER A 171 0.39 -8.98 10.26
C SER A 171 1.87 -8.80 9.99
N LEU A 172 2.71 -8.70 11.03
CA LEU A 172 4.15 -8.59 10.85
C LEU A 172 4.77 -9.83 10.22
N ARG A 173 4.15 -11.01 10.33
CA ARG A 173 4.59 -12.18 9.57
C ARG A 173 4.49 -11.98 8.06
N GLY A 174 3.57 -11.15 7.58
CA GLY A 174 3.42 -10.85 6.16
C GLY A 174 4.53 -9.96 5.59
N THR A 175 5.40 -9.36 6.43
CA THR A 175 6.53 -8.50 6.02
C THR A 175 7.67 -9.26 5.30
N VAL A 176 7.41 -10.48 4.85
CA VAL A 176 8.21 -11.23 3.87
C VAL A 176 8.39 -10.40 2.59
N ASP A 177 7.40 -9.63 2.18
CA ASP A 177 7.57 -8.75 1.01
C ASP A 177 8.67 -7.70 1.19
N TYR A 178 9.05 -7.42 2.45
CA TYR A 178 10.11 -6.51 2.89
C TYR A 178 11.39 -7.24 3.36
N ASP A 179 11.47 -8.57 3.17
CA ASP A 179 12.60 -9.41 3.61
C ASP A 179 12.87 -9.40 5.13
N CYS A 180 11.89 -9.01 5.94
CA CYS A 180 12.01 -9.02 7.41
C CYS A 180 12.27 -10.43 7.99
N ASP A 181 11.83 -11.49 7.32
CA ASP A 181 12.06 -12.89 7.70
C ASP A 181 13.52 -13.34 7.49
N ARG A 182 14.30 -12.59 6.69
CA ARG A 182 15.74 -12.83 6.48
C ARG A 182 16.62 -12.08 7.50
N VAL A 183 16.03 -11.17 8.28
CA VAL A 183 16.73 -10.41 9.32
C VAL A 183 16.77 -11.25 10.60
N GLU A 184 17.95 -11.71 11.02
CA GLU A 184 18.10 -12.61 12.17
C GLU A 184 17.48 -12.03 13.46
N ALA A 185 17.55 -10.71 13.65
CA ALA A 185 16.98 -10.03 14.80
C ALA A 185 15.44 -10.13 14.89
N ASN A 186 14.75 -10.38 13.77
CA ASN A 186 13.29 -10.56 13.72
C ASN A 186 12.86 -12.01 13.88
N ARG A 187 13.79 -12.97 13.78
CA ARG A 187 13.50 -14.40 13.85
C ARG A 187 12.67 -14.81 15.08
N PRO A 188 12.94 -14.31 16.30
CA PRO A 188 12.13 -14.62 17.47
C PRO A 188 10.65 -14.20 17.30
N GLY A 189 10.40 -13.05 16.67
CA GLY A 189 9.06 -12.54 16.37
C GLY A 189 8.31 -13.42 15.38
N PHE A 190 8.97 -13.87 14.32
CA PHE A 190 8.39 -14.85 13.37
C PHE A 190 8.05 -16.18 14.04
N VAL A 191 8.94 -16.69 14.92
CA VAL A 191 8.68 -17.92 15.69
C VAL A 191 7.48 -17.75 16.60
N ARG A 192 7.41 -16.64 17.35
CA ARG A 192 6.27 -16.32 18.22
C ARG A 192 4.97 -16.23 17.43
N ALA A 193 4.95 -15.55 16.27
CA ALA A 193 3.77 -15.46 15.42
C ALA A 193 3.29 -16.86 14.96
N MET A 194 4.23 -17.74 14.56
CA MET A 194 3.92 -19.14 14.20
C MET A 194 3.29 -19.93 15.35
N GLU A 195 3.79 -19.75 16.58
CA GLU A 195 3.25 -20.39 17.78
C GLU A 195 1.84 -19.90 18.11
N LEU A 196 1.62 -18.58 18.06
CA LEU A 196 0.31 -17.97 18.28
C LEU A 196 -0.70 -18.47 17.25
N GLU A 197 -0.36 -18.46 15.95
CA GLU A 197 -1.26 -18.98 14.93
C GLU A 197 -1.60 -20.44 15.15
N SER A 198 -0.62 -21.27 15.52
CA SER A 198 -0.86 -22.70 15.75
C SER A 198 -1.80 -22.93 16.93
N THR A 199 -1.75 -22.04 17.92
CA THR A 199 -2.70 -22.00 19.05
C THR A 199 -4.09 -21.61 18.56
N TYR A 200 -4.22 -20.46 17.88
CA TYR A 200 -5.52 -19.91 17.50
C TYR A 200 -6.20 -20.64 16.33
N VAL A 201 -5.46 -21.36 15.48
CA VAL A 201 -6.06 -22.26 14.48
C VAL A 201 -6.93 -23.34 15.16
N ALA A 202 -6.62 -23.73 16.40
CA ALA A 202 -7.39 -24.69 17.18
C ALA A 202 -8.63 -24.09 17.86
N ASP A 203 -8.78 -22.76 17.90
CA ASP A 203 -9.89 -22.06 18.56
C ASP A 203 -11.12 -21.98 17.65
N VAL A 204 -11.74 -23.14 17.44
CA VAL A 204 -12.82 -23.34 16.45
C VAL A 204 -13.96 -22.32 16.57
N SER A 205 -14.37 -21.77 15.43
CA SER A 205 -15.47 -20.81 15.28
C SER A 205 -15.23 -19.45 15.95
N THR A 206 -13.97 -19.04 16.10
CA THR A 206 -13.59 -17.71 16.60
C THR A 206 -13.03 -16.82 15.48
N PRO A 207 -13.15 -15.49 15.57
CA PRO A 207 -12.48 -14.57 14.65
C PRO A 207 -10.95 -14.76 14.61
N LEU A 208 -10.35 -15.17 15.73
CA LEU A 208 -8.92 -15.44 15.84
C LEU A 208 -8.48 -16.68 15.07
N GLN A 209 -9.32 -17.73 14.98
CA GLN A 209 -9.05 -18.87 14.12
C GLN A 209 -8.97 -18.45 12.66
N ALA A 210 -9.95 -17.70 12.18
CA ALA A 210 -10.00 -17.25 10.79
C ALA A 210 -8.82 -16.30 10.48
N ALA A 211 -8.48 -15.38 11.39
CA ALA A 211 -7.30 -14.52 11.25
C ALA A 211 -5.98 -15.31 11.22
N ALA A 212 -5.83 -16.32 12.08
CA ALA A 212 -4.65 -17.17 12.09
C ALA A 212 -4.48 -17.96 10.78
N LEU A 213 -5.58 -18.49 10.23
CA LEU A 213 -5.57 -19.16 8.92
C LEU A 213 -5.23 -18.21 7.78
N ALA A 214 -5.84 -17.01 7.77
CA ALA A 214 -5.55 -15.98 6.79
C ALA A 214 -4.09 -15.51 6.86
N SER A 215 -3.51 -15.42 8.07
CA SER A 215 -2.10 -15.07 8.26
C SER A 215 -1.15 -16.16 7.74
N LYS A 216 -1.46 -17.44 7.97
CA LYS A 216 -0.71 -18.57 7.36
C LYS A 216 -0.73 -18.49 5.84
N LEU A 217 -1.92 -18.29 5.26
CA LEU A 217 -2.10 -18.17 3.82
C LEU A 217 -1.33 -16.98 3.25
N ASN A 218 -1.36 -15.84 3.94
CA ASN A 218 -0.60 -14.65 3.58
C ASN A 218 0.91 -14.94 3.52
N TYR A 219 1.46 -15.54 4.57
CA TYR A 219 2.88 -15.88 4.62
C TYR A 219 3.30 -16.80 3.46
N ASP A 220 2.53 -17.85 3.18
CA ASP A 220 2.78 -18.76 2.07
C ASP A 220 2.71 -18.03 0.71
N LEU A 221 1.76 -17.11 0.55
CA LEU A 221 1.62 -16.28 -0.65
C LEU A 221 2.80 -15.35 -0.83
N GLN A 222 3.21 -14.61 0.20
CA GLN A 222 4.35 -13.71 0.11
C GLN A 222 5.64 -14.48 -0.22
N LEU A 223 5.83 -15.70 0.30
CA LEU A 223 6.95 -16.56 -0.08
C LEU A 223 6.88 -17.01 -1.55
N TYR A 224 5.70 -17.37 -2.05
CA TYR A 224 5.50 -17.77 -3.44
C TYR A 224 5.73 -16.58 -4.39
N VAL A 225 5.04 -15.46 -4.14
CA VAL A 225 5.17 -14.20 -4.88
C VAL A 225 6.64 -13.80 -4.90
N ARG A 226 7.35 -13.98 -3.78
CA ARG A 226 8.75 -13.61 -3.72
C ARG A 226 9.61 -14.34 -4.73
N ARG A 227 9.41 -15.65 -4.88
CA ARG A 227 10.16 -16.47 -5.85
C ARG A 227 9.87 -16.06 -7.29
N VAL A 228 8.64 -15.62 -7.57
CA VAL A 228 8.25 -15.11 -8.90
C VAL A 228 8.97 -13.78 -9.18
N GLN A 229 8.91 -12.84 -8.24
CA GLN A 229 9.57 -11.54 -8.36
C GLN A 229 11.10 -11.68 -8.49
N GLU A 230 11.75 -12.50 -7.66
CA GLU A 230 13.19 -12.77 -7.76
C GLU A 230 13.59 -13.34 -9.13
N ARG A 231 12.76 -14.22 -9.71
CA ARG A 231 12.95 -14.72 -11.07
C ARG A 231 12.84 -13.61 -12.10
N TRP A 232 11.83 -12.75 -12.01
CA TRP A 232 11.67 -11.67 -12.97
C TRP A 232 12.83 -10.67 -12.92
N VAL A 233 13.29 -10.30 -11.72
CA VAL A 233 14.47 -9.43 -11.54
C VAL A 233 15.70 -10.04 -12.19
N ARG A 234 16.01 -11.31 -11.88
CA ARG A 234 17.15 -12.03 -12.46
C ARG A 234 17.07 -12.10 -13.98
N ASP A 235 15.88 -12.37 -14.51
CA ASP A 235 15.65 -12.51 -15.93
C ASP A 235 15.53 -11.14 -16.64
N ARG A 236 15.66 -10.02 -15.92
CA ARG A 236 15.42 -8.63 -16.39
C ARG A 236 14.08 -8.47 -17.09
N LYS A 237 13.07 -9.11 -16.53
CA LYS A 237 11.68 -9.12 -16.98
C LYS A 237 10.84 -8.30 -16.01
N GLY A 238 9.65 -7.87 -16.41
CA GLY A 238 8.76 -7.06 -15.57
C GLY A 238 7.27 -7.39 -15.70
N ALA A 239 6.44 -6.93 -14.75
CA ALA A 239 4.97 -6.91 -14.82
C ALA A 239 4.42 -5.83 -15.80
N THR A 240 5.08 -5.66 -16.94
CA THR A 240 4.95 -4.48 -17.80
C THR A 240 3.89 -4.60 -18.90
N SER A 241 3.09 -5.66 -18.93
CA SER A 241 2.14 -5.88 -20.04
C SER A 241 0.92 -6.69 -19.65
N LEU A 242 0.15 -6.18 -18.69
CA LEU A 242 -1.19 -6.71 -18.41
C LEU A 242 -2.15 -5.56 -18.43
N GLY A 243 -3.21 -5.68 -19.22
CA GLY A 243 -4.36 -4.78 -19.14
C GLY A 243 -5.66 -5.58 -19.04
N PRO A 244 -6.80 -4.88 -19.14
CA PRO A 244 -8.12 -5.51 -19.19
C PRO A 244 -8.29 -6.58 -20.29
N SER A 245 -7.44 -6.55 -21.32
CA SER A 245 -7.39 -7.55 -22.38
C SER A 245 -6.83 -8.90 -21.94
N ASP A 246 -5.95 -8.90 -20.94
CA ASP A 246 -5.24 -10.11 -20.48
C ASP A 246 -5.84 -10.63 -19.18
N ILE A 247 -6.19 -9.73 -18.26
CA ILE A 247 -6.80 -10.05 -16.97
C ILE A 247 -8.03 -9.18 -16.80
N PRO A 248 -9.22 -9.76 -16.55
CA PRO A 248 -10.42 -8.96 -16.29
C PRO A 248 -10.26 -8.05 -15.06
N PRO A 249 -10.85 -6.83 -15.06
CA PRO A 249 -10.74 -5.90 -13.93
C PRO A 249 -11.13 -6.50 -12.58
N ALA A 250 -12.16 -7.36 -12.53
CA ALA A 250 -12.60 -8.01 -11.29
C ALA A 250 -11.56 -8.97 -10.72
N ASP A 251 -10.82 -9.67 -11.57
CA ASP A 251 -9.74 -10.57 -11.18
C ASP A 251 -8.47 -9.80 -10.82
N TRP A 252 -8.22 -8.65 -11.48
CA TRP A 252 -7.15 -7.73 -11.10
C TRP A 252 -7.32 -7.21 -9.66
N ILE A 253 -8.55 -6.83 -9.29
CA ILE A 253 -8.89 -6.40 -7.93
C ILE A 253 -8.64 -7.52 -6.92
N ALA A 254 -9.08 -8.75 -7.24
CA ALA A 254 -8.86 -9.92 -6.40
C ALA A 254 -7.37 -10.20 -6.16
N ALA A 255 -6.58 -10.15 -7.25
CA ALA A 255 -5.15 -10.41 -7.20
C ALA A 255 -4.42 -9.39 -6.33
N ASN A 256 -4.70 -8.09 -6.51
CA ASN A 256 -4.04 -7.02 -5.76
C ASN A 256 -4.44 -7.02 -4.28
N LEU A 257 -5.68 -7.36 -3.95
CA LEU A 257 -6.08 -7.55 -2.55
C LEU A 257 -5.22 -8.63 -1.87
N ALA A 258 -5.15 -9.80 -2.50
CA ALA A 258 -4.48 -10.95 -1.93
C ALA A 258 -2.95 -10.76 -1.89
N ASP A 259 -2.37 -10.04 -2.84
CA ASP A 259 -0.94 -9.65 -2.83
C ASP A 259 -0.56 -8.77 -1.62
N CYS A 260 -1.53 -8.26 -0.87
CA CYS A 260 -1.25 -7.49 0.33
C CYS A 260 -0.64 -8.33 1.46
N ALA A 261 0.50 -7.86 1.97
CA ALA A 261 1.18 -8.38 3.14
C ALA A 261 0.39 -8.29 4.47
N SER A 262 -0.82 -7.73 4.51
CA SER A 262 -1.66 -7.62 5.72
C SER A 262 -2.96 -8.45 5.64
N LEU A 263 -3.02 -9.47 4.78
CA LEU A 263 -4.21 -10.30 4.57
C LEU A 263 -4.73 -11.00 5.85
N GLY A 264 -3.87 -11.23 6.85
CA GLY A 264 -4.23 -11.89 8.11
C GLY A 264 -5.40 -11.23 8.84
N ALA A 265 -5.45 -9.90 8.87
CA ALA A 265 -6.54 -9.16 9.53
C ALA A 265 -7.90 -9.40 8.87
N PHE A 266 -7.95 -9.62 7.54
CA PHE A 266 -9.21 -9.84 6.81
C PHE A 266 -9.92 -11.14 7.21
N GLY A 267 -9.20 -12.11 7.81
CA GLY A 267 -9.84 -13.27 8.42
C GLY A 267 -10.72 -12.91 9.62
N TYR A 268 -10.50 -11.74 10.25
CA TYR A 268 -11.26 -11.28 11.40
C TYR A 268 -12.65 -10.73 11.02
N GLU A 269 -12.85 -10.32 9.76
CA GLU A 269 -14.15 -9.91 9.22
C GLU A 269 -14.98 -11.15 8.84
N SER A 270 -15.74 -11.68 9.81
CA SER A 270 -16.52 -12.92 9.61
C SER A 270 -17.71 -12.79 8.64
N SER A 271 -18.13 -11.56 8.31
CA SER A 271 -19.22 -11.27 7.39
C SER A 271 -18.73 -11.18 5.94
N SER A 272 -19.39 -11.89 5.02
CA SER A 272 -19.06 -11.82 3.59
C SER A 272 -19.39 -10.46 2.96
N SER A 273 -20.34 -9.69 3.51
CA SER A 273 -20.61 -8.32 3.04
C SER A 273 -19.48 -7.38 3.42
N ASP A 274 -19.02 -7.48 4.67
CA ASP A 274 -17.99 -6.60 5.23
C ASP A 274 -16.67 -6.85 4.50
N TYR A 275 -16.31 -8.13 4.31
CA TYR A 275 -15.17 -8.52 3.48
C TYR A 275 -15.25 -7.97 2.06
N SER A 276 -16.44 -7.96 1.43
CA SER A 276 -16.59 -7.48 0.05
C SER A 276 -16.35 -5.96 -0.05
N GLU A 277 -16.85 -5.19 0.91
CA GLU A 277 -16.58 -3.75 0.97
C GLU A 277 -15.11 -3.45 1.30
N SER A 278 -14.55 -4.16 2.29
CA SER A 278 -13.14 -4.06 2.66
C SER A 278 -12.21 -4.44 1.51
N ARG A 279 -12.52 -5.51 0.77
CA ARG A 279 -11.78 -5.94 -0.43
C ARG A 279 -11.61 -4.80 -1.43
N ALA A 280 -12.68 -4.06 -1.68
CA ALA A 280 -12.69 -3.03 -2.71
C ALA A 280 -11.93 -1.77 -2.24
N ALA A 281 -12.08 -1.36 -0.98
CA ALA A 281 -11.31 -0.26 -0.41
C ALA A 281 -9.80 -0.58 -0.33
N MET A 282 -9.46 -1.82 0.03
CA MET A 282 -8.08 -2.28 0.08
C MET A 282 -7.41 -2.32 -1.31
N PHE A 283 -8.17 -2.64 -2.36
CA PHE A 283 -7.67 -2.46 -3.72
C PHE A 283 -7.31 -0.99 -4.01
N GLY A 284 -8.12 -0.04 -3.52
CA GLY A 284 -7.78 1.39 -3.54
C GLY A 284 -6.43 1.65 -2.88
N ALA A 285 -6.14 1.03 -1.72
CA ALA A 285 -4.87 1.16 -1.01
C ALA A 285 -3.69 0.68 -1.86
N MET A 286 -3.85 -0.41 -2.60
CA MET A 286 -2.83 -0.89 -3.53
C MET A 286 -2.60 0.09 -4.69
N VAL A 287 -3.66 0.71 -5.23
CA VAL A 287 -3.53 1.77 -6.24
C VAL A 287 -2.80 2.99 -5.68
N VAL A 288 -3.07 3.39 -4.43
CA VAL A 288 -2.30 4.42 -3.71
C VAL A 288 -0.82 4.07 -3.73
N ALA A 289 -0.46 2.88 -3.24
CA ALA A 289 0.94 2.44 -3.17
C ALA A 289 1.62 2.47 -4.54
N ASN A 290 0.98 1.91 -5.58
CA ASN A 290 1.56 1.86 -6.92
C ASN A 290 1.76 3.24 -7.55
N CYS A 291 0.91 4.24 -7.25
CA CYS A 291 1.10 5.60 -7.78
C CYS A 291 2.40 6.26 -7.28
N TYR A 292 2.89 5.84 -6.12
CA TYR A 292 4.11 6.34 -5.51
C TYR A 292 5.31 5.43 -5.80
N ASP A 293 5.14 4.11 -5.92
CA ASP A 293 6.25 3.15 -6.04
C ASP A 293 6.57 2.68 -7.47
N LEU A 294 5.84 3.17 -8.49
CA LEU A 294 5.92 2.65 -9.87
C LEU A 294 7.36 2.53 -10.41
N LEU A 295 8.22 3.52 -10.18
CA LEU A 295 9.62 3.48 -10.60
C LEU A 295 10.32 2.18 -10.16
N PHE A 296 10.19 1.84 -8.89
CA PHE A 296 10.89 0.71 -8.30
C PHE A 296 10.17 -0.61 -8.59
N ASP A 297 8.84 -0.57 -8.74
CA ASP A 297 8.05 -1.69 -9.23
C ASP A 297 8.44 -2.08 -10.65
N ARG A 298 8.79 -1.14 -11.54
CA ARG A 298 9.24 -1.47 -12.90
C ARG A 298 10.61 -2.13 -12.98
N LEU A 299 11.42 -2.01 -11.93
CA LEU A 299 12.79 -2.51 -11.92
C LEU A 299 12.95 -3.77 -11.05
N THR A 300 13.15 -3.57 -9.74
CA THR A 300 13.64 -4.62 -8.83
C THR A 300 12.61 -5.14 -7.86
N SER A 301 11.52 -4.41 -7.61
CA SER A 301 10.41 -4.90 -6.78
C SER A 301 9.45 -5.75 -7.60
N ASN A 302 9.27 -5.37 -8.87
CA ASN A 302 8.54 -6.14 -9.87
C ASN A 302 7.18 -6.62 -9.43
N ARG A 303 6.45 -5.74 -8.73
CA ARG A 303 5.10 -6.02 -8.27
C ARG A 303 4.10 -5.76 -9.38
N MET A 304 2.94 -6.38 -9.25
CA MET A 304 1.78 -6.00 -10.06
C MET A 304 1.49 -4.52 -9.82
N SER A 305 1.34 -3.75 -10.90
CA SER A 305 1.08 -2.32 -10.79
C SER A 305 -0.22 -1.96 -11.49
N SER A 306 -1.15 -1.42 -10.72
CA SER A 306 -2.41 -0.93 -11.28
C SER A 306 -2.22 0.27 -12.22
N VAL A 307 -1.09 0.98 -12.09
CA VAL A 307 -0.72 2.06 -13.03
C VAL A 307 -0.27 1.48 -14.38
N THR A 308 0.54 0.41 -14.39
CA THR A 308 0.90 -0.27 -15.66
C THR A 308 -0.32 -0.94 -16.28
N TYR A 309 -1.24 -1.44 -15.45
CA TYR A 309 -2.51 -1.99 -15.91
C TYR A 309 -3.37 -0.97 -16.68
N LEU A 310 -3.46 0.26 -16.16
CA LEU A 310 -4.14 1.35 -16.85
C LEU A 310 -3.36 1.86 -18.07
N ALA A 311 -2.03 1.79 -18.06
CA ALA A 311 -1.22 2.09 -19.23
C ALA A 311 -1.52 1.13 -20.38
N ALA A 312 -1.65 -0.17 -20.09
CA ALA A 312 -2.06 -1.18 -21.06
C ALA A 312 -3.49 -0.97 -21.57
N ALA A 313 -4.38 -0.42 -20.73
CA ALA A 313 -5.72 0.02 -21.13
C ALA A 313 -5.74 1.31 -21.99
N ARG A 314 -4.60 1.99 -22.17
CA ARG A 314 -4.43 3.22 -22.97
C ARG A 314 -5.27 4.41 -22.48
N VAL A 315 -5.32 4.59 -21.16
CA VAL A 315 -6.08 5.67 -20.51
C VAL A 315 -5.23 6.57 -19.60
N THR A 316 -3.93 6.30 -19.46
CA THR A 316 -3.02 7.07 -18.58
C THR A 316 -2.84 8.52 -19.01
N GLN A 317 -3.05 8.84 -20.30
CA GLN A 317 -3.04 10.22 -20.79
C GLN A 317 -4.16 11.11 -20.21
N TYR A 318 -5.12 10.51 -19.49
CA TYR A 318 -6.20 11.21 -18.78
C TYR A 318 -6.01 11.20 -17.25
N ASP A 319 -4.85 10.73 -16.74
CA ASP A 319 -4.58 10.57 -15.31
C ASP A 319 -5.63 9.71 -14.57
N ALA A 320 -6.18 8.70 -15.28
CA ALA A 320 -7.31 7.90 -14.81
C ALA A 320 -7.02 7.12 -13.51
N HIS A 321 -5.77 6.70 -13.28
CA HIS A 321 -5.34 6.03 -12.03
C HIS A 321 -5.43 7.00 -10.84
N THR A 322 -4.93 8.22 -10.99
CA THR A 322 -5.00 9.22 -9.92
C THR A 322 -6.42 9.72 -9.71
N ALA A 323 -7.22 9.85 -10.78
CA ALA A 323 -8.63 10.19 -10.64
C ALA A 323 -9.43 9.11 -9.89
N PHE A 324 -9.20 7.82 -10.21
CA PHE A 324 -9.77 6.71 -9.47
C PHE A 324 -9.36 6.74 -7.99
N LEU A 325 -8.05 6.83 -7.73
CA LEU A 325 -7.45 6.96 -6.40
C LEU A 325 -8.14 8.04 -5.56
N ILE A 326 -8.24 9.25 -6.10
CA ILE A 326 -8.84 10.38 -5.39
C ILE A 326 -10.31 10.11 -5.11
N THR A 327 -11.04 9.61 -6.10
CA THR A 327 -12.47 9.32 -5.97
C THR A 327 -12.75 8.30 -4.86
N VAL A 328 -12.00 7.20 -4.81
CA VAL A 328 -12.22 6.17 -3.79
C VAL A 328 -11.80 6.65 -2.40
N THR A 329 -10.71 7.40 -2.30
CA THR A 329 -10.22 7.95 -1.02
C THR A 329 -11.18 8.99 -0.45
N ASP A 330 -11.69 9.91 -1.28
CA ASP A 330 -12.69 10.92 -0.91
C ASP A 330 -14.01 10.27 -0.44
N ARG A 331 -14.44 9.19 -1.11
CA ARG A 331 -15.64 8.42 -0.71
C ARG A 331 -15.45 7.71 0.62
N THR A 332 -14.30 7.08 0.83
CA THR A 332 -13.98 6.41 2.11
C THR A 332 -13.88 7.42 3.24
N ALA A 333 -13.27 8.59 3.03
CA ALA A 333 -13.26 9.67 4.02
C ALA A 333 -14.68 10.19 4.34
N SER A 334 -15.54 10.31 3.32
CA SER A 334 -16.96 10.68 3.51
C SER A 334 -17.75 9.66 4.31
N ARG A 335 -17.40 8.37 4.22
CA ARG A 335 -17.98 7.30 5.05
C ARG A 335 -17.41 7.36 6.47
N ALA A 336 -16.10 7.53 6.62
CA ALA A 336 -15.43 7.66 7.91
C ALA A 336 -15.96 8.82 8.75
N SER A 337 -16.36 9.95 8.14
CA SER A 337 -16.94 11.09 8.87
C SER A 337 -18.29 10.82 9.54
N ARG A 338 -18.96 9.71 9.17
CA ARG A 338 -20.25 9.27 9.74
C ARG A 338 -20.08 8.02 10.62
N LEU A 339 -18.85 7.58 10.85
CA LEU A 339 -18.54 6.38 11.60
C LEU A 339 -18.71 6.61 13.11
N SER A 340 -19.44 5.73 13.79
CA SER A 340 -19.67 5.78 15.24
C SER A 340 -19.00 4.65 16.03
N GLY A 341 -18.27 3.75 15.36
CA GLY A 341 -17.67 2.55 15.95
C GLY A 341 -16.33 2.20 15.31
N LEU A 342 -16.02 0.90 15.25
CA LEU A 342 -14.83 0.40 14.54
C LEU A 342 -15.02 0.55 13.03
N ALA A 343 -13.93 0.88 12.33
CA ALA A 343 -13.92 0.94 10.89
C ALA A 343 -13.84 -0.46 10.26
N LEU A 344 -14.23 -0.55 8.99
CA LEU A 344 -13.93 -1.73 8.17
C LEU A 344 -12.42 -1.78 7.86
N LEU A 345 -11.86 -2.98 7.77
CA LEU A 345 -10.42 -3.19 7.56
C LEU A 345 -9.91 -2.52 6.29
N GLY A 346 -10.62 -2.70 5.18
CA GLY A 346 -10.19 -2.13 3.90
C GLY A 346 -10.28 -0.61 3.85
N GLU A 347 -11.28 -0.03 4.51
CA GLU A 347 -11.43 1.43 4.61
C GLU A 347 -10.32 2.04 5.45
N ASN A 348 -10.01 1.40 6.58
CA ASN A 348 -8.90 1.80 7.43
C ASN A 348 -7.57 1.65 6.69
N ALA A 349 -7.36 0.52 6.02
CA ALA A 349 -6.16 0.28 5.23
C ALA A 349 -5.96 1.32 4.13
N LEU A 350 -7.03 1.72 3.42
CA LEU A 350 -6.94 2.77 2.39
C LEU A 350 -6.45 4.10 2.97
N LEU A 351 -7.08 4.60 4.04
CA LEU A 351 -6.72 5.90 4.60
C LEU A 351 -5.37 5.88 5.32
N VAL A 352 -5.04 4.79 6.02
CA VAL A 352 -3.71 4.57 6.60
C VAL A 352 -2.65 4.53 5.50
N THR A 353 -2.89 3.83 4.39
CA THR A 353 -1.97 3.79 3.24
C THR A 353 -1.81 5.17 2.61
N ALA A 354 -2.90 5.93 2.50
CA ALA A 354 -2.90 7.28 1.97
C ALA A 354 -2.01 8.23 2.82
N ALA A 355 -2.04 8.10 4.14
CA ALA A 355 -1.13 8.84 5.03
C ALA A 355 0.30 8.30 5.00
N TRP A 356 0.45 6.97 4.89
CA TRP A 356 1.74 6.29 4.92
C TRP A 356 2.60 6.57 3.69
N VAL A 357 2.04 6.36 2.50
CA VAL A 357 2.82 6.29 1.25
C VAL A 357 3.65 7.54 0.95
N PRO A 358 3.18 8.78 1.20
CA PRO A 358 3.95 9.95 0.85
C PRO A 358 5.11 10.20 1.81
N PHE A 359 5.04 9.61 3.01
CA PHE A 359 6.05 9.73 4.06
C PHE A 359 6.75 8.39 4.33
N ASN A 360 6.60 7.45 3.40
CA ASN A 360 7.42 6.25 3.31
C ASN A 360 8.78 6.64 2.74
N ASP A 361 9.75 6.75 3.64
CA ASP A 361 11.16 7.07 3.37
C ASP A 361 11.77 6.21 2.25
N ARG A 362 11.35 4.94 2.12
CA ARG A 362 11.83 4.02 1.09
C ARG A 362 11.44 4.44 -0.32
N TYR A 363 10.28 5.07 -0.50
CA TYR A 363 9.78 5.43 -1.84
C TYR A 363 10.39 6.71 -2.38
N ARG A 364 11.18 7.42 -1.56
CA ARG A 364 11.86 8.66 -1.94
C ARG A 364 10.89 9.65 -2.58
N THR A 365 9.68 9.72 -2.02
CA THR A 365 8.53 10.44 -2.57
C THR A 365 8.90 11.89 -2.81
N TRP A 366 9.52 12.55 -1.83
CA TRP A 366 9.77 13.99 -1.90
C TRP A 366 11.02 14.31 -2.72
N GLU A 367 12.06 13.49 -2.66
CA GLU A 367 13.20 13.59 -3.56
C GLU A 367 12.75 13.47 -5.02
N ARG A 368 11.98 12.44 -5.33
CA ARG A 368 11.44 12.22 -6.68
C ARG A 368 10.50 13.34 -7.07
N PHE A 369 9.58 13.75 -6.20
CA PHE A 369 8.66 14.85 -6.49
C PHE A 369 9.40 16.13 -6.91
N VAL A 370 10.43 16.53 -6.15
CA VAL A 370 11.23 17.72 -6.46
C VAL A 370 11.96 17.56 -7.79
N LYS A 371 12.68 16.45 -7.97
CA LYS A 371 13.48 16.22 -9.17
C LYS A 371 12.63 16.07 -10.42
N TYR A 372 11.56 15.29 -10.34
CA TYR A 372 10.64 15.05 -11.44
C TYR A 372 9.94 16.33 -11.86
N THR A 373 9.42 17.11 -10.90
CA THR A 373 8.75 18.38 -11.23
C THR A 373 9.68 19.33 -11.96
N ARG A 374 10.95 19.44 -11.55
CA ARG A 374 11.95 20.27 -12.25
C ARG A 374 12.23 19.77 -13.66
N GLN A 375 12.45 18.46 -13.82
CA GLN A 375 12.67 17.86 -15.14
C GLN A 375 11.47 18.04 -16.08
N LEU A 376 10.24 17.84 -15.57
CA LEU A 376 9.02 18.08 -16.35
C LEU A 376 8.92 19.54 -16.78
N ARG A 377 9.22 20.50 -15.88
CA ARG A 377 9.16 21.94 -16.20
C ARG A 377 10.18 22.34 -17.26
N GLY A 378 11.35 21.70 -17.25
CA GLY A 378 12.40 21.90 -18.24
C GLY A 378 12.19 21.17 -19.57
N SER A 379 11.24 20.25 -19.67
CA SER A 379 11.01 19.46 -20.88
C SER A 379 10.21 20.22 -21.93
N THR A 380 10.56 20.06 -23.20
CA THR A 380 9.78 20.58 -24.34
C THR A 380 8.76 19.57 -24.87
N ASP A 381 8.71 18.36 -24.33
CA ASP A 381 7.82 17.29 -24.78
C ASP A 381 6.37 17.53 -24.31
N SER A 382 5.39 17.35 -25.21
CA SER A 382 3.99 17.64 -24.93
C SER A 382 3.36 16.68 -23.91
N SER A 383 3.82 15.42 -23.85
CA SER A 383 3.38 14.45 -22.84
C SER A 383 3.93 14.82 -21.46
N ALA A 384 5.18 15.28 -21.37
CA ALA A 384 5.76 15.78 -20.11
C ALA A 384 4.99 17.02 -19.59
N GLN A 385 4.68 17.97 -20.48
CA GLN A 385 3.88 19.15 -20.12
C GLN A 385 2.44 18.80 -19.74
N ALA A 386 1.87 17.76 -20.34
CA ALA A 386 0.54 17.26 -19.96
C ALA A 386 0.50 16.75 -18.52
N VAL A 387 1.54 16.03 -18.06
CA VAL A 387 1.63 15.57 -16.66
C VAL A 387 1.59 16.75 -15.69
N LEU A 388 2.38 17.81 -15.94
CA LEU A 388 2.35 19.01 -15.10
C LEU A 388 0.97 19.68 -15.10
N LYS A 389 0.35 19.80 -16.27
CA LYS A 389 -0.98 20.40 -16.39
C LYS A 389 -2.03 19.59 -15.61
N MET A 390 -2.00 18.27 -15.70
CA MET A 390 -2.91 17.39 -14.94
C MET A 390 -2.65 17.48 -13.43
N SER A 391 -1.39 17.56 -13.01
CA SER A 391 -1.03 17.63 -11.59
C SER A 391 -1.60 18.87 -10.88
N THR A 392 -1.86 19.96 -11.60
CA THR A 392 -2.44 21.20 -11.03
C THR A 392 -3.96 21.24 -11.09
N ARG A 393 -4.59 20.20 -11.62
CA ARG A 393 -6.04 20.11 -11.84
C ARG A 393 -6.52 18.71 -11.46
N PRO A 394 -6.45 18.35 -10.17
CA PRO A 394 -6.88 17.03 -9.72
C PRO A 394 -8.31 16.75 -10.20
N GLN A 395 -8.50 15.58 -10.79
CA GLN A 395 -9.78 15.14 -11.33
C GLN A 395 -10.33 13.99 -10.50
N VAL A 396 -11.64 13.79 -10.57
CA VAL A 396 -12.35 12.64 -10.00
C VAL A 396 -13.27 12.02 -11.03
N LEU A 397 -13.59 10.74 -10.83
CA LEU A 397 -14.57 10.02 -11.62
C LEU A 397 -15.99 10.42 -11.18
N VAL A 398 -16.84 10.77 -12.14
CA VAL A 398 -18.27 10.91 -11.92
C VAL A 398 -18.87 9.53 -11.71
N LEU A 399 -19.37 9.28 -10.51
CA LEU A 399 -19.96 8.00 -10.11
C LEU A 399 -21.27 8.26 -9.36
N PRO A 400 -22.35 7.53 -9.65
CA PRO A 400 -23.53 7.46 -8.77
C PRO A 400 -23.14 7.11 -7.32
N ASP A 401 -23.86 7.65 -6.34
CA ASP A 401 -23.52 7.52 -4.91
C ASP A 401 -23.40 6.06 -4.43
N ASP A 402 -24.14 5.15 -5.05
CA ASP A 402 -24.20 3.71 -4.76
C ASP A 402 -23.20 2.86 -5.56
N THR A 403 -22.38 3.48 -6.42
CA THR A 403 -21.44 2.74 -7.27
C THR A 403 -20.35 2.07 -6.45
N LYS A 404 -20.15 0.77 -6.66
CA LYS A 404 -19.10 -0.02 -6.00
C LYS A 404 -17.72 0.37 -6.52
N ILE A 405 -16.69 0.18 -5.69
CA ILE A 405 -15.31 0.49 -6.09
C ILE A 405 -14.87 -0.39 -7.28
N GLU A 406 -15.36 -1.63 -7.39
CA GLU A 406 -15.07 -2.47 -8.57
C GLU A 406 -15.61 -1.86 -9.87
N ASP A 407 -16.82 -1.30 -9.83
CA ASP A 407 -17.43 -0.64 -10.98
C ASP A 407 -16.69 0.66 -11.33
N ALA A 408 -16.22 1.39 -10.33
CA ALA A 408 -15.37 2.55 -10.52
C ALA A 408 -14.04 2.19 -11.20
N TRP A 409 -13.45 1.04 -10.87
CA TRP A 409 -12.22 0.55 -11.50
C TRP A 409 -12.46 0.12 -12.95
N VAL A 410 -13.55 -0.63 -13.20
CA VAL A 410 -13.96 -0.98 -14.57
C VAL A 410 -14.11 0.29 -15.41
N LYS A 411 -14.79 1.30 -14.86
CA LYS A 411 -14.96 2.60 -15.52
C LYS A 411 -13.63 3.31 -15.80
N ALA A 412 -12.71 3.31 -14.82
CA ALA A 412 -11.38 3.91 -14.97
C ALA A 412 -10.56 3.27 -16.08
N THR A 413 -10.75 1.97 -16.31
CA THR A 413 -9.99 1.16 -17.28
C THR A 413 -10.64 1.08 -18.67
N THR A 414 -11.80 1.72 -18.85
CA THR A 414 -12.57 1.64 -20.11
C THR A 414 -12.21 2.77 -21.07
N PRO A 415 -12.00 2.49 -22.38
CA PRO A 415 -11.85 3.54 -23.39
C PRO A 415 -13.02 4.52 -23.37
N GLY A 416 -12.74 5.83 -23.31
CA GLY A 416 -13.78 6.86 -23.15
C GLY A 416 -13.88 7.47 -21.75
N VAL A 417 -13.07 7.00 -20.79
CA VAL A 417 -13.05 7.50 -19.40
C VAL A 417 -13.00 9.03 -19.27
N GLN A 418 -12.41 9.75 -20.23
CA GLN A 418 -12.32 11.21 -20.22
C GLN A 418 -13.68 11.91 -20.12
N GLN A 419 -14.76 11.28 -20.60
CA GLN A 419 -16.13 11.83 -20.50
C GLN A 419 -16.70 11.74 -19.09
N SER A 420 -16.06 10.97 -18.23
CA SER A 420 -16.45 10.72 -16.84
C SER A 420 -15.51 11.37 -15.84
N LEU A 421 -14.58 12.21 -16.28
CA LEU A 421 -13.67 12.94 -15.42
C LEU A 421 -14.18 14.37 -15.24
N ILE A 422 -14.27 14.81 -14.00
CA ILE A 422 -14.58 16.20 -13.64
C ILE A 422 -13.49 16.76 -12.72
N PRO A 423 -13.31 18.09 -12.68
CA PRO A 423 -12.50 18.71 -11.65
C PRO A 423 -12.99 18.31 -10.26
N ARG A 424 -12.06 18.00 -9.35
CA ARG A 424 -12.37 17.73 -7.95
C ARG A 424 -12.87 19.01 -7.27
N ASP A 425 -13.95 18.92 -6.51
CA ASP A 425 -14.31 20.00 -5.58
C ASP A 425 -13.29 20.07 -4.44
N THR A 426 -12.82 21.26 -4.11
CA THR A 426 -11.66 21.45 -3.22
C THR A 426 -11.87 22.49 -2.11
N PRO A 427 -12.84 22.27 -1.19
CA PRO A 427 -12.99 23.05 0.03
C PRO A 427 -11.68 23.25 0.79
N VAL A 428 -11.45 24.48 1.25
CA VAL A 428 -10.21 24.91 1.91
C VAL A 428 -10.32 24.73 3.42
N TYR A 429 -9.29 24.12 4.00
CA TYR A 429 -9.07 23.95 5.43
C TYR A 429 -7.69 24.49 5.80
N LYS A 430 -7.48 24.80 7.09
CA LYS A 430 -6.19 25.24 7.62
C LYS A 430 -5.72 24.31 8.73
N PRO A 431 -4.41 24.01 8.83
CA PRO A 431 -3.85 23.39 10.01
C PRO A 431 -4.13 24.24 11.25
N SER A 432 -4.40 23.59 12.38
CA SER A 432 -4.74 24.31 13.62
C SER A 432 -3.51 24.75 14.43
N SER A 433 -2.32 24.29 14.08
CA SER A 433 -1.08 24.56 14.83
C SER A 433 0.14 24.68 13.92
N ALA A 434 1.16 25.39 14.40
CA ALA A 434 2.45 25.49 13.75
C ALA A 434 3.19 24.15 13.82
N PRO A 435 3.96 23.77 12.78
CA PRO A 435 4.68 22.52 12.76
C PRO A 435 5.95 22.59 13.63
N GLU A 436 6.13 21.60 14.51
CA GLU A 436 7.35 21.44 15.31
C GLU A 436 8.46 20.80 14.45
N MET A 437 9.25 21.63 13.77
CA MET A 437 10.30 21.20 12.83
C MET A 437 11.71 21.70 13.16
N SER A 438 11.86 22.50 14.23
CA SER A 438 13.12 23.19 14.56
C SER A 438 14.25 22.26 14.98
N ASP A 439 13.90 21.13 15.61
CA ASP A 439 14.88 20.20 16.20
C ASP A 439 15.39 19.18 15.18
N LEU A 440 14.85 19.23 13.95
CA LEU A 440 15.23 18.34 12.87
C LEU A 440 16.50 18.83 12.17
N PRO A 441 17.37 17.90 11.71
CA PRO A 441 18.59 18.25 11.01
C PRO A 441 18.26 19.08 9.76
N GLN A 442 18.89 20.23 9.60
CA GLN A 442 18.65 21.12 8.47
C GLN A 442 19.48 20.69 7.24
N PRO A 443 18.97 20.87 6.00
CA PRO A 443 19.77 20.59 4.81
C PRO A 443 20.88 21.63 4.65
N ASP A 444 22.05 21.21 4.15
CA ASP A 444 23.15 22.10 3.78
C ASP A 444 22.82 22.84 2.48
N LEU A 445 22.48 24.13 2.56
CA LEU A 445 22.02 24.94 1.43
C LEU A 445 22.91 26.17 1.23
N CYS A 446 22.96 26.69 0.00
CA CYS A 446 23.60 27.98 -0.27
C CYS A 446 22.84 29.14 0.41
N SER A 447 23.52 30.25 0.67
CA SER A 447 22.97 31.40 1.40
C SER A 447 21.62 31.91 0.85
N ALA A 448 21.47 31.95 -0.47
CA ALA A 448 20.22 32.36 -1.11
C ALA A 448 19.07 31.37 -0.86
N CYS A 449 19.35 30.07 -0.95
CA CYS A 449 18.33 29.03 -0.77
C CYS A 449 17.97 28.80 0.71
N VAL A 450 18.90 29.06 1.65
CA VAL A 450 18.61 28.99 3.09
C VAL A 450 17.45 29.90 3.45
N HIS A 451 17.46 31.15 2.97
CA HIS A 451 16.40 32.10 3.31
C HIS A 451 15.02 31.65 2.79
N GLY A 452 14.96 31.22 1.53
CA GLY A 452 13.71 30.70 0.94
C GLY A 452 13.22 29.42 1.63
N PHE A 453 14.13 28.52 2.00
CA PHE A 453 13.79 27.31 2.75
C PHE A 453 13.22 27.64 4.14
N GLN A 454 13.89 28.50 4.90
CA GLN A 454 13.41 28.89 6.25
C GLN A 454 12.08 29.63 6.18
N HIS A 455 11.91 30.52 5.20
CA HIS A 455 10.63 31.16 4.95
C HIS A 455 9.53 30.13 4.66
N ALA A 456 9.74 29.22 3.71
CA ALA A 456 8.77 28.17 3.37
C ALA A 456 8.46 27.24 4.56
N LEU A 457 9.46 26.90 5.38
CA LEU A 457 9.29 26.03 6.55
C LEU A 457 8.39 26.70 7.60
N HIS A 458 8.59 27.99 7.86
CA HIS A 458 7.92 28.73 8.93
C HIS A 458 6.62 29.44 8.52
N ASP A 459 6.33 29.58 7.23
CA ASP A 459 5.10 30.22 6.73
C ASP A 459 3.87 29.29 6.80
N TRP A 460 3.58 28.79 8.00
CA TRP A 460 2.46 27.87 8.22
C TRP A 460 1.08 28.55 8.14
N ALA A 461 1.02 29.87 8.37
CA ALA A 461 -0.23 30.63 8.30
C ALA A 461 -0.84 30.67 6.87
N ALA A 462 0.02 30.46 5.87
CA ALA A 462 -0.34 30.38 4.46
C ALA A 462 -0.80 28.98 4.02
N ASP A 463 -0.80 27.98 4.90
CA ASP A 463 -1.23 26.63 4.53
C ASP A 463 -2.71 26.56 4.15
N GLU A 464 -2.96 25.91 3.03
CA GLU A 464 -4.28 25.53 2.56
C GLU A 464 -4.30 24.01 2.30
N ILE A 465 -5.19 23.32 2.99
CA ILE A 465 -5.44 21.90 2.80
C ILE A 465 -6.78 21.74 2.09
N HIS A 466 -6.79 21.01 0.98
CA HIS A 466 -7.98 20.88 0.13
C HIS A 466 -8.58 19.48 0.26
N GLY A 467 -9.69 19.39 0.99
CA GLY A 467 -10.39 18.14 1.31
C GLY A 467 -11.77 18.03 0.67
N ILE A 468 -12.58 17.07 1.14
CA ILE A 468 -14.01 17.00 0.82
C ILE A 468 -14.79 17.96 1.72
N SER A 469 -16.01 18.32 1.31
CA SER A 469 -16.88 19.19 2.11
C SER A 469 -17.31 18.54 3.44
N GLY A 470 -17.45 19.36 4.48
CA GLY A 470 -18.05 18.94 5.76
C GLY A 470 -17.12 18.22 6.73
N LEU A 471 -15.80 18.25 6.50
CA LEU A 471 -14.84 17.66 7.43
C LEU A 471 -14.79 18.42 8.78
N PRO A 472 -14.76 17.70 9.91
CA PRO A 472 -14.65 18.30 11.22
C PRO A 472 -13.25 18.88 11.46
N HIS A 473 -13.15 19.96 12.22
CA HIS A 473 -11.88 20.64 12.52
C HIS A 473 -10.82 19.72 13.14
N ILE A 474 -11.25 18.74 13.94
CA ILE A 474 -10.34 17.76 14.59
C ILE A 474 -9.46 17.00 13.58
N ALA A 475 -9.93 16.79 12.35
CA ALA A 475 -9.16 16.13 11.29
C ALA A 475 -7.87 16.90 10.90
N PHE A 476 -7.82 18.21 11.17
CA PHE A 476 -6.70 19.10 10.80
C PHE A 476 -5.93 19.63 12.01
N ALA A 477 -6.32 19.21 13.22
CA ALA A 477 -5.72 19.68 14.46
C ALA A 477 -4.44 18.95 14.85
N GLY A 478 -4.23 17.75 14.31
CA GLY A 478 -3.09 16.89 14.64
C GLY A 478 -1.75 17.42 14.16
N SER A 479 -0.70 17.18 14.95
CA SER A 479 0.70 17.54 14.61
C SER A 479 1.16 16.86 13.31
N ALA A 480 0.65 15.66 13.01
CA ALA A 480 0.94 14.95 11.76
C ALA A 480 0.57 15.79 10.52
N VAL A 481 -0.60 16.43 10.53
CA VAL A 481 -1.08 17.26 9.42
C VAL A 481 -0.21 18.52 9.25
N ALA A 482 0.13 19.18 10.36
CA ALA A 482 1.01 20.36 10.34
C ALA A 482 2.41 20.02 9.79
N ARG A 483 3.01 18.91 10.24
CA ARG A 483 4.32 18.43 9.76
C ARG A 483 4.28 18.05 8.28
N ALA A 484 3.22 17.36 7.84
CA ALA A 484 3.00 17.03 6.44
C ALA A 484 2.95 18.28 5.57
N ALA A 485 2.17 19.29 5.98
CA ALA A 485 2.08 20.58 5.29
C ALA A 485 3.44 21.29 5.22
N ALA A 486 4.24 21.25 6.29
CA ALA A 486 5.57 21.84 6.32
C ALA A 486 6.54 21.22 5.31
N ILE A 487 6.63 19.89 5.30
CA ILE A 487 7.45 19.12 4.34
C ILE A 487 7.01 19.45 2.92
N ARG A 488 5.70 19.51 2.69
CA ARG A 488 5.11 19.85 1.41
C ARG A 488 5.50 21.25 0.94
N ARG A 489 5.38 22.28 1.79
CA ARG A 489 5.72 23.67 1.44
C ARG A 489 7.17 23.79 0.98
N VAL A 490 8.11 23.22 1.73
CA VAL A 490 9.53 23.29 1.36
C VAL A 490 9.83 22.48 0.11
N ALA A 491 9.16 21.35 -0.11
CA ALA A 491 9.28 20.59 -1.35
C ALA A 491 8.75 21.38 -2.55
N ILE A 492 7.61 22.08 -2.42
CA ILE A 492 7.08 22.98 -3.45
C ILE A 492 8.06 24.11 -3.76
N PHE A 493 8.61 24.78 -2.74
CA PHE A 493 9.67 25.78 -2.90
C PHE A 493 10.87 25.22 -3.70
N ALA A 494 11.32 24.00 -3.37
CA ALA A 494 12.44 23.36 -4.06
C ALA A 494 12.15 23.05 -5.55
N THR A 495 10.89 22.97 -5.96
CA THR A 495 10.53 22.83 -7.38
C THR A 495 10.75 24.11 -8.19
N ASP A 496 10.78 25.27 -7.53
CA ASP A 496 10.87 26.59 -8.16
C ASP A 496 12.29 26.89 -8.68
N THR A 497 12.39 27.67 -9.76
CA THR A 497 13.66 28.09 -10.36
C THR A 497 14.51 29.00 -9.46
N SER A 498 13.90 29.67 -8.47
CA SER A 498 14.59 30.45 -7.45
C SER A 498 15.46 29.60 -6.51
N CYS A 499 15.11 28.31 -6.34
CA CYS A 499 15.97 27.34 -5.68
C CYS A 499 16.93 26.74 -6.71
N CYS A 500 18.25 26.82 -6.46
CA CYS A 500 19.22 26.20 -7.35
C CYS A 500 19.11 24.67 -7.30
N GLU A 501 19.49 23.99 -8.38
CA GLU A 501 19.27 22.53 -8.52
C GLU A 501 19.94 21.70 -7.42
N GLY A 502 21.12 22.14 -6.95
CA GLY A 502 21.83 21.50 -5.85
C GLY A 502 21.07 21.60 -4.54
N CYS A 503 20.57 22.79 -4.21
CA CYS A 503 19.75 23.00 -3.02
C CYS A 503 18.42 22.27 -3.12
N ALA A 504 17.75 22.31 -4.28
CA ALA A 504 16.50 21.61 -4.51
C ALA A 504 16.62 20.10 -4.27
N SER A 505 17.67 19.49 -4.84
CA SER A 505 17.95 18.06 -4.66
C SER A 505 18.19 17.69 -3.19
N ARG A 506 18.88 18.56 -2.43
CA ARG A 506 19.12 18.38 -0.98
C ARG A 506 17.85 18.53 -0.16
N ILE A 507 16.97 19.48 -0.50
CA ILE A 507 15.68 19.66 0.16
C ILE A 507 14.79 18.44 -0.06
N GLY A 508 14.74 17.89 -1.28
CA GLY A 508 14.02 16.65 -1.56
C GLY A 508 14.51 15.47 -0.73
N CYS A 509 15.83 15.27 -0.65
CA CYS A 509 16.42 14.22 0.20
C CYS A 509 16.13 14.44 1.69
N TRP A 510 16.18 15.70 2.15
CA TRP A 510 15.85 16.07 3.52
C TRP A 510 14.39 15.76 3.85
N ALA A 511 13.47 16.06 2.93
CA ALA A 511 12.05 15.84 3.10
C ALA A 511 11.72 14.35 3.30
N ASP A 512 12.37 13.45 2.57
CA ASP A 512 12.25 12.00 2.80
C ASP A 512 12.89 11.58 4.14
N LEU A 513 14.07 12.13 4.46
CA LEU A 513 14.78 11.85 5.73
C LEU A 513 13.94 12.17 6.96
N VAL A 514 13.17 13.26 6.93
CA VAL A 514 12.33 13.69 8.06
C VAL A 514 10.86 13.26 7.92
N GLY A 515 10.50 12.58 6.83
CA GLY A 515 9.11 12.15 6.56
C GLY A 515 8.53 11.28 7.67
N TYR A 516 9.36 10.44 8.30
CA TYR A 516 8.95 9.56 9.41
C TYR A 516 8.29 10.33 10.59
N THR A 517 8.59 11.61 10.75
CA THR A 517 8.06 12.46 11.83
C THR A 517 6.55 12.69 11.70
N VAL A 518 6.01 12.63 10.48
CA VAL A 518 4.57 12.70 10.21
C VAL A 518 3.88 11.43 10.70
N LEU A 519 4.42 10.27 10.34
CA LEU A 519 3.89 8.97 10.76
C LEU A 519 3.97 8.82 12.28
N THR A 520 5.11 9.17 12.87
CA THR A 520 5.33 9.12 14.31
C THR A 520 4.36 10.02 15.08
N ALA A 521 4.10 11.24 14.58
CA ALA A 521 3.13 12.14 15.19
C ALA A 521 1.72 11.55 15.19
N SER A 522 1.30 10.91 14.08
CA SER A 522 0.00 10.24 14.01
C SER A 522 -0.07 9.00 14.91
N MET A 523 1.02 8.21 15.01
CA MET A 523 1.11 7.09 15.97
C MET A 523 0.91 7.53 17.41
N LEU A 524 1.50 8.67 17.80
CA LEU A 524 1.38 9.21 19.16
C LEU A 524 -0.02 9.72 19.48
N GLY A 525 -0.75 10.21 18.47
CA GLY A 525 -2.11 10.71 18.57
C GLY A 525 -3.19 9.62 18.53
N GLU A 526 -2.92 8.48 17.87
CA GLU A 526 -3.93 7.44 17.56
C GLU A 526 -4.77 7.02 18.77
N GLU A 527 -4.15 6.72 19.92
CA GLU A 527 -4.87 6.23 21.11
C GLU A 527 -5.93 7.22 21.64
N GLY A 528 -5.67 8.53 21.49
CA GLY A 528 -6.55 9.59 21.96
C GLY A 528 -7.70 9.95 21.00
N LEU A 529 -7.68 9.41 19.79
CA LEU A 529 -8.67 9.69 18.75
C LEU A 529 -9.66 8.53 18.60
N SER A 530 -10.90 8.83 18.26
CA SER A 530 -11.85 7.82 17.77
C SER A 530 -11.43 7.27 16.40
N ALA A 531 -12.09 6.20 15.94
CA ALA A 531 -11.86 5.65 14.61
C ALA A 531 -12.09 6.68 13.50
N SER A 532 -13.21 7.42 13.58
CA SER A 532 -13.54 8.49 12.63
C SER A 532 -12.45 9.56 12.62
N GLU A 533 -12.06 10.06 13.79
CA GLU A 533 -11.11 11.16 13.90
C GLU A 533 -9.72 10.79 13.36
N TRP A 534 -9.20 9.61 13.72
CA TRP A 534 -7.89 9.17 13.25
C TRP A 534 -7.85 8.89 11.75
N LEU A 535 -8.92 8.29 11.20
CA LEU A 535 -9.05 8.07 9.76
C LEU A 535 -9.12 9.39 8.98
N LEU A 536 -9.83 10.38 9.52
CA LEU A 536 -9.91 11.70 8.91
C LEU A 536 -8.59 12.48 9.05
N GLU A 537 -7.81 12.29 10.12
CA GLU A 537 -6.44 12.79 10.22
C GLU A 537 -5.56 12.18 9.13
N CYS A 538 -5.60 10.85 8.94
CA CYS A 538 -4.85 10.16 7.90
C CYS A 538 -5.22 10.68 6.51
N TYR A 539 -6.52 10.87 6.25
CA TYR A 539 -7.01 11.50 5.04
C TYR A 539 -6.48 12.95 4.89
N ALA A 540 -6.52 13.76 5.94
CA ALA A 540 -6.00 15.14 5.91
C ALA A 540 -4.50 15.18 5.56
N VAL A 541 -3.69 14.30 6.18
CA VAL A 541 -2.27 14.12 5.84
C VAL A 541 -2.09 13.81 4.35
N TRP A 542 -2.90 12.91 3.79
CA TRP A 542 -2.84 12.59 2.37
C TRP A 542 -3.24 13.78 1.48
N THR A 543 -4.27 14.54 1.85
CA THR A 543 -4.75 15.68 1.04
C THR A 543 -3.71 16.80 0.86
N VAL A 544 -2.69 16.88 1.73
CA VAL A 544 -1.53 17.77 1.53
C VAL A 544 -0.76 17.43 0.24
N THR A 545 -0.85 16.18 -0.22
CA THR A 545 -0.06 15.69 -1.38
C THR A 545 -0.76 15.90 -2.71
N ILE A 546 -2.07 16.15 -2.72
CA ILE A 546 -2.87 16.28 -3.96
C ILE A 546 -3.06 17.74 -4.41
N TRP A 547 -2.70 18.72 -3.57
CA TRP A 547 -2.84 20.15 -3.86
C TRP A 547 -1.59 20.95 -3.46
N PRO A 548 -1.23 22.06 -4.14
CA PRO A 548 -1.74 22.52 -5.45
C PRO A 548 -1.16 21.74 -6.64
N VAL A 549 -0.17 20.87 -6.41
CA VAL A 549 0.48 20.03 -7.42
C VAL A 549 0.42 18.56 -6.99
N SER A 550 -0.50 17.78 -7.53
CA SER A 550 -0.67 16.36 -7.19
C SER A 550 0.64 15.56 -7.31
N VAL A 551 1.20 15.17 -6.15
CA VAL A 551 2.36 14.29 -6.04
C VAL A 551 2.11 12.95 -6.75
N PRO A 552 0.98 12.23 -6.54
CA PRO A 552 0.78 10.95 -7.22
C PRO A 552 0.74 11.11 -8.74
N THR A 553 0.13 12.18 -9.27
CA THR A 553 0.13 12.48 -10.72
C THR A 553 1.55 12.71 -11.24
N VAL A 554 2.36 13.50 -10.52
CA VAL A 554 3.76 13.78 -10.90
C VAL A 554 4.59 12.50 -10.91
N LEU A 555 4.54 11.71 -9.83
CA LEU A 555 5.38 10.52 -9.68
C LEU A 555 5.03 9.46 -10.73
N SER A 556 3.79 8.99 -10.73
CA SER A 556 3.34 7.95 -11.66
C SER A 556 3.41 8.39 -13.12
N GLY A 557 3.06 9.65 -13.42
CA GLY A 557 3.10 10.21 -14.77
C GLY A 557 4.53 10.36 -15.29
N PHE A 558 5.46 10.83 -14.45
CA PHE A 558 6.89 10.88 -14.81
C PHE A 558 7.43 9.47 -15.04
N ASP A 559 7.17 8.56 -14.12
CA ASP A 559 7.68 7.19 -14.19
C ASP A 559 7.26 6.55 -15.51
N LEU A 560 5.99 6.65 -15.93
CA LEU A 560 5.48 6.14 -17.21
C LEU A 560 6.16 6.70 -18.48
N LEU A 561 6.80 7.86 -18.39
CA LEU A 561 7.38 8.58 -19.53
C LEU A 561 8.91 8.63 -19.53
N CYS A 562 9.55 8.21 -18.45
CA CYS A 562 11.00 8.35 -18.28
C CYS A 562 11.78 7.12 -18.73
N ASP A 563 12.98 7.37 -19.25
CA ASP A 563 14.01 6.34 -19.38
C ASP A 563 14.66 6.12 -18.03
N VAL A 564 14.51 4.91 -17.51
CA VAL A 564 15.06 4.51 -16.22
C VAL A 564 16.33 3.69 -16.45
N SER A 565 17.39 4.08 -15.75
CA SER A 565 18.65 3.34 -15.69
C SER A 565 19.03 3.06 -14.25
N GLN A 566 19.82 2.02 -14.02
CA GLN A 566 20.25 1.62 -12.69
C GLN A 566 21.75 1.33 -12.69
N GLU A 567 22.47 1.89 -11.71
CA GLU A 567 23.83 1.47 -11.37
C GLU A 567 23.80 0.03 -10.81
N GLU A 568 24.80 -0.77 -11.15
CA GLU A 568 24.93 -2.13 -10.63
C GLU A 568 24.98 -2.11 -9.10
N GLY A 569 24.17 -2.96 -8.46
CA GLY A 569 24.07 -3.02 -7.00
C GLY A 569 23.23 -1.92 -6.35
N ALA A 570 22.85 -0.83 -7.05
CA ALA A 570 22.07 0.26 -6.47
C ALA A 570 20.79 -0.22 -5.78
N MET A 571 20.05 -1.10 -6.42
CA MET A 571 18.79 -1.63 -5.91
C MET A 571 18.92 -2.97 -5.17
N GLY A 572 20.14 -3.41 -4.82
CA GLY A 572 20.39 -4.73 -4.26
C GLY A 572 20.02 -5.88 -5.21
N GLY A 573 19.77 -7.07 -4.65
CA GLY A 573 19.29 -8.25 -5.42
C GLY A 573 17.76 -8.28 -5.64
N ARG A 574 17.03 -7.56 -4.79
CA ARG A 574 15.57 -7.31 -4.75
C ARG A 574 15.31 -6.24 -3.67
N ASP A 575 14.10 -5.66 -3.58
CA ASP A 575 13.43 -4.98 -2.43
C ASP A 575 13.93 -5.33 -0.99
N VAL A 576 15.21 -5.12 -0.68
CA VAL A 576 15.81 -5.37 0.64
C VAL A 576 15.48 -4.17 1.54
N LEU A 577 14.95 -4.44 2.73
CA LEU A 577 14.99 -3.48 3.82
C LEU A 577 16.42 -3.32 4.31
N ASP A 578 16.92 -2.08 4.31
CA ASP A 578 18.00 -1.72 5.23
C ASP A 578 17.39 -1.65 6.64
N CYS A 579 17.32 -2.80 7.31
CA CYS A 579 17.17 -2.86 8.77
C CYS A 579 18.34 -2.14 9.44
#